data_AF-A0A7G6VUV2-F1
#
_entry.id   AF-A0A7G6VUV2-F1
#
_cell.length_a   1.000
_cell.length_b   1.000
_cell.length_c   1.000
_cell.angle_alpha   90.00
_cell.angle_beta   90.00
_cell.angle_gamma   90.00
#
_symmetry.space_group_name_H-M   'P 1'
#
loop_
_entity.id
_entity.type
_entity.pdbx_description
1 polymer ?
#
loop_
_entity_poly.entity_id
_entity_poly.type
_entity_poly.pdbx_seq_one_letter_code
_entity_poly.pdbx_strand_id
1 'polypeptide(L)'
;MKFKSIALVASTVAFMALGACSESEQEAQEDLVEQQYESAEDVLEEEADLAEAQGAEVQEEVLDAQADAMGEMGDEAEDAVDAAQ
;
A
#
# COMPACT_ATOMS: atom_id res chain seq x y z
N MET A 1 25.31 -31.01 -35.41
CA MET A 1 25.20 -29.81 -34.54
C MET A 1 23.71 -29.51 -34.34
N LYS A 2 23.09 -30.01 -33.25
CA LYS A 2 21.62 -30.07 -33.07
C LYS A 2 21.12 -29.37 -31.78
N PHE A 3 21.89 -28.42 -31.24
CA PHE A 3 21.56 -27.76 -29.97
C PHE A 3 21.73 -26.23 -30.03
N LYS A 4 21.47 -25.60 -31.17
CA LYS A 4 21.59 -24.13 -31.32
C LYS A 4 20.28 -23.36 -31.07
N SER A 5 19.13 -24.04 -30.97
CA SER A 5 17.82 -23.37 -30.95
C SER A 5 17.19 -23.19 -29.56
N ILE A 6 17.77 -23.74 -28.50
CA ILE A 6 17.15 -23.72 -27.15
C ILE A 6 17.52 -22.45 -26.36
N ALA A 7 18.60 -21.75 -26.73
CA ALA A 7 19.07 -20.58 -25.99
C ALA A 7 18.21 -19.31 -26.17
N LEU A 8 17.30 -19.27 -27.15
CA LEU A 8 16.56 -18.05 -27.50
C LEU A 8 15.23 -17.88 -26.73
N VAL A 9 14.69 -18.95 -26.15
CA VAL A 9 13.39 -18.91 -25.44
C VAL A 9 13.55 -18.41 -24.00
N ALA A 10 14.75 -18.47 -23.42
CA ALA A 10 15.00 -18.00 -22.06
C ALA A 10 14.96 -16.46 -21.94
N SER A 11 15.18 -15.72 -23.04
CA SER A 11 15.21 -14.25 -23.00
C SER A 11 13.83 -13.60 -22.89
N THR A 12 12.76 -14.23 -23.35
CA THR A 12 11.43 -13.61 -23.35
C THR A 12 10.80 -13.59 -21.97
N VAL A 13 11.09 -14.59 -21.12
CA VAL A 13 10.59 -14.62 -19.74
C VAL A 13 11.30 -13.57 -18.88
N ALA A 14 12.60 -13.33 -19.11
CA ALA A 14 13.36 -12.28 -18.42
C ALA A 14 12.86 -10.87 -18.77
N PHE A 15 12.47 -10.61 -20.02
CA PHE A 15 11.88 -9.32 -20.40
C PHE A 15 10.45 -9.12 -19.88
N MET A 16 9.65 -10.18 -19.79
CA MET A 16 8.31 -10.10 -19.16
C MET A 16 8.40 -9.91 -17.64
N ALA A 17 9.39 -10.51 -16.98
CA ALA A 17 9.64 -10.28 -15.55
C ALA A 17 10.17 -8.87 -15.27
N LEU A 18 10.98 -8.29 -16.17
CA LEU A 18 11.45 -6.91 -16.05
C LEU A 18 10.37 -5.86 -16.36
N GLY A 19 9.40 -6.19 -17.24
CA GLY A 19 8.24 -5.34 -17.50
C GLY A 19 7.12 -5.47 -16.45
N ALA A 20 7.19 -6.47 -15.57
CA ALA A 20 6.33 -6.61 -14.39
C ALA A 20 6.96 -5.98 -13.13
N CYS A 21 8.17 -5.40 -13.25
CA CYS A 21 8.83 -4.60 -12.22
C CYS A 21 8.95 -3.13 -12.65
N SER A 22 8.11 -2.69 -13.59
CA SER A 22 7.99 -1.28 -13.94
C SER A 22 6.68 -0.73 -13.38
N GLU A 23 6.51 -0.83 -12.07
CA GLU A 23 5.74 0.19 -11.35
C GLU A 23 6.36 1.54 -11.71
N SER A 24 5.51 2.52 -12.02
CA SER A 24 6.03 3.85 -12.31
C SER A 24 6.65 4.46 -11.04
N GLU A 25 7.60 5.39 -11.17
CA GLU A 25 8.10 6.14 -10.00
C GLU A 25 6.96 6.86 -9.26
N GLN A 26 5.84 7.12 -9.95
CA GLN A 26 4.63 7.68 -9.40
C GLN A 26 3.85 6.66 -8.56
N GLU A 27 3.55 5.48 -9.11
CA GLU A 27 2.85 4.40 -8.41
C GLU A 27 3.63 4.02 -7.14
N ALA A 28 4.97 3.97 -7.22
CA ALA A 28 5.80 3.76 -6.04
C ALA A 28 5.76 4.89 -5.00
N GLN A 29 5.34 6.10 -5.38
CA GLN A 29 5.13 7.23 -4.45
C GLN A 29 3.72 7.19 -3.85
N GLU A 30 2.71 6.84 -4.63
CA GLU A 30 1.34 6.57 -4.16
C GLU A 30 1.37 5.46 -3.12
N ASP A 31 1.89 4.28 -3.47
CA ASP A 31 2.03 3.12 -2.58
C ASP A 31 2.78 3.45 -1.28
N LEU A 32 3.84 4.28 -1.36
CA LEU A 32 4.63 4.64 -0.19
C LEU A 32 3.86 5.60 0.74
N VAL A 33 3.03 6.46 0.20
CA VAL A 33 2.19 7.37 0.97
C VAL A 33 1.02 6.60 1.56
N GLU A 34 0.31 5.81 0.75
CA GLU A 34 -0.78 4.92 1.19
C GLU A 34 -0.30 4.03 2.35
N GLN A 35 0.81 3.30 2.19
CA GLN A 35 1.35 2.47 3.28
C GLN A 35 1.66 3.23 4.57
N GLN A 36 2.12 4.48 4.49
CA GLN A 36 2.47 5.24 5.68
C GLN A 36 1.25 5.62 6.51
N TYR A 37 0.13 5.93 5.85
CA TYR A 37 -1.10 6.32 6.52
C TYR A 37 -1.91 5.10 6.92
N GLU A 38 -2.10 4.13 6.01
CA GLU A 38 -2.81 2.87 6.30
C GLU A 38 -2.16 2.12 7.47
N SER A 39 -0.83 1.98 7.50
CA SER A 39 -0.17 1.28 8.61
C SER A 39 -0.30 1.98 9.96
N ALA A 40 -0.60 3.28 9.97
CA ALA A 40 -0.84 4.03 11.19
C ALA A 40 -2.34 4.00 11.59
N GLU A 41 -3.24 3.99 10.61
CA GLU A 41 -4.67 3.70 10.77
C GLU A 41 -4.89 2.31 11.36
N ASP A 42 -4.27 1.27 10.78
CA ASP A 42 -4.32 -0.12 11.25
C ASP A 42 -4.00 -0.25 12.75
N VAL A 43 -3.02 0.52 13.22
CA VAL A 43 -2.63 0.50 14.63
C VAL A 43 -3.72 1.11 15.51
N LEU A 44 -4.37 2.19 15.06
CA LEU A 44 -5.46 2.83 15.79
C LEU A 44 -6.72 1.97 15.80
N GLU A 45 -7.05 1.31 14.69
CA GLU A 45 -8.17 0.37 14.60
C GLU A 45 -7.98 -0.83 15.53
N GLU A 46 -6.80 -1.46 15.53
CA GLU A 46 -6.50 -2.58 16.44
C GLU A 46 -6.52 -2.14 17.92
N GLU A 47 -6.12 -0.90 18.23
CA GLU A 47 -6.29 -0.32 19.56
C GLU A 47 -7.77 -0.08 19.92
N ALA A 48 -8.59 0.35 18.95
CA ALA A 48 -10.03 0.53 19.10
C ALA A 48 -10.73 -0.81 19.37
N ASP A 49 -10.41 -1.84 18.58
CA ASP A 49 -10.88 -3.23 18.77
C ASP A 49 -10.52 -3.77 20.14
N LEU A 50 -9.28 -3.51 20.60
CA LEU A 50 -8.83 -3.91 21.92
C LEU A 50 -9.60 -3.17 23.04
N ALA A 51 -9.96 -1.90 22.83
CA ALA A 51 -10.80 -1.13 23.75
C ALA A 51 -12.24 -1.65 23.78
N GLU A 52 -12.83 -1.97 22.62
CA GLU A 52 -14.14 -2.61 22.50
C GLU A 52 -14.18 -3.94 23.28
N ALA A 53 -13.18 -4.80 23.05
CA ALA A 53 -13.06 -6.09 23.71
C ALA A 53 -12.94 -5.99 25.24
N GLN A 54 -12.44 -4.85 25.75
CA GLN A 54 -12.36 -4.55 27.19
C GLN A 54 -13.62 -3.86 27.74
N GLY A 55 -14.60 -3.53 26.88
CA GLY A 55 -15.82 -2.81 27.23
C GLY A 55 -15.61 -1.31 27.46
N ALA A 56 -14.57 -0.73 26.84
CA ALA A 56 -14.21 0.67 26.96
C ALA A 56 -14.77 1.50 25.77
N GLU A 57 -16.09 1.52 25.59
CA GLU A 57 -16.80 2.14 24.46
C GLU A 57 -16.36 3.58 24.16
N VAL A 58 -16.22 4.45 25.19
CA VAL A 58 -15.77 5.84 24.96
C VAL A 58 -14.33 5.93 24.42
N GLN A 59 -13.48 4.98 24.79
CA GLN A 59 -12.11 4.96 24.30
C GLN A 59 -12.06 4.41 22.87
N GLU A 60 -12.87 3.39 22.58
CA GLU A 60 -13.04 2.87 21.22
C GLU A 60 -13.54 3.97 20.27
N GLU A 61 -14.64 4.68 20.59
CA GLU A 61 -15.15 5.79 19.75
C GLU A 61 -14.11 6.91 19.50
N VAL A 62 -13.18 7.14 20.45
CA VAL A 62 -12.12 8.14 20.28
C VAL A 62 -10.98 7.63 19.40
N LEU A 63 -10.66 6.34 19.48
CA LEU A 63 -9.64 5.72 18.64
C LEU A 63 -10.14 5.55 17.20
N ASP A 64 -11.40 5.12 17.04
CA ASP A 64 -12.10 5.02 15.75
C ASP A 64 -12.11 6.37 15.03
N ALA A 65 -12.55 7.44 15.69
CA ALA A 65 -12.52 8.78 15.11
C ALA A 65 -11.10 9.31 14.78
N GLN A 66 -10.05 8.76 15.41
CA GLN A 66 -8.66 9.09 15.05
C GLN A 66 -8.18 8.28 13.86
N ALA A 67 -8.59 7.00 13.75
CA ALA A 67 -8.34 6.15 12.59
C ALA A 67 -8.98 6.77 11.34
N ASP A 68 -10.27 7.13 11.41
CA ASP A 68 -11.00 7.85 10.34
C ASP A 68 -10.23 9.09 9.87
N ALA A 69 -9.80 9.94 10.82
CA ALA A 69 -9.05 11.15 10.48
C ALA A 69 -7.68 10.83 9.86
N MET A 70 -7.08 9.69 10.21
CA MET A 70 -5.81 9.24 9.64
C MET A 70 -5.99 8.74 8.21
N GLY A 71 -7.05 7.96 7.96
CA GLY A 71 -7.44 7.52 6.62
C GLY A 71 -7.73 8.70 5.69
N GLU A 72 -8.54 9.67 6.12
CA GLU A 72 -8.82 10.88 5.33
C GLU A 72 -7.55 11.68 5.01
N MET A 73 -6.58 11.76 5.94
CA MET A 73 -5.28 12.39 5.66
C MET A 73 -4.43 11.58 4.67
N GLY A 74 -4.55 10.25 4.68
CA GLY A 74 -3.93 9.34 3.71
C GLY A 74 -4.46 9.60 2.31
N ASP A 75 -5.78 9.62 2.15
CA ASP A 75 -6.47 9.93 0.90
C ASP A 75 -6.04 11.31 0.35
N GLU A 76 -6.02 12.35 1.20
CA GLU A 76 -5.56 13.69 0.78
C GLU A 76 -4.09 13.70 0.33
N ALA A 77 -3.25 12.87 0.94
CA ALA A 77 -1.84 12.78 0.62
C ALA A 77 -1.60 12.00 -0.68
N GLU A 78 -2.34 10.91 -0.91
CA GLU A 78 -2.36 10.17 -2.17
C GLU A 78 -2.83 11.09 -3.31
N ASP A 79 -3.98 11.76 -3.14
CA ASP A 79 -4.53 12.73 -4.08
C ASP A 79 -3.52 13.83 -4.46
N ALA A 80 -2.68 14.26 -3.50
CA ALA A 80 -1.66 15.26 -3.75
C ALA A 80 -0.49 14.74 -4.59
N VAL A 81 -0.10 13.47 -4.42
CA VAL A 81 0.87 12.79 -5.30
C VAL A 81 0.28 12.67 -6.70
N ASP A 82 -0.98 12.27 -6.78
CA ASP A 82 -1.70 12.07 -8.02
C ASP A 82 -1.91 13.38 -8.79
N ALA A 83 -2.21 14.49 -8.08
CA ALA A 83 -2.41 15.81 -8.67
C ALA A 83 -1.11 16.55 -9.05
N ALA A 84 0.06 16.09 -8.60
CA ALA A 84 1.36 16.70 -8.91
C ALA A 84 1.87 16.40 -10.35
N GLN A 85 1.03 15.75 -11.16
CA GLN A 85 1.24 15.43 -12.57
C GLN A 85 1.18 16.63 -13.52
#